data_AF-A0A5K0ZUW4-F1
#
_entry.id   AF-A0A5K0ZUW4-F1
#
_cell.length_a   1.000
_cell.length_b   1.000
_cell.length_c   1.000
_cell.angle_alpha   90.00
_cell.angle_beta   90.00
_cell.angle_gamma   90.00
#
_symmetry.space_group_name_H-M   'P 1'
#
loop_
_entity.id
_entity.type
_entity.pdbx_description
1 polymer ?
#
loop_
_entity_poly.entity_id
_entity_poly.type
_entity_poly.pdbx_seq_one_letter_code
_entity_poly.pdbx_strand_id
1 'polypeptide(L)' 'KLKQKEATSIDTESVKENEEANYDLPQISLRTIEDTTDKFSKSNKLGEGGYGPLHK' A
#
# COMPACT_ATOMS: atom_id res chain seq x y z
N LYS A 1 -28.62 8.34 -2.62
CA LYS A 1 -28.59 8.65 -4.07
C LYS A 1 -27.19 8.39 -4.60
N LEU A 2 -27.14 7.70 -5.73
CA LEU A 2 -25.99 7.39 -6.57
C LEU A 2 -25.14 8.64 -6.88
N LYS A 3 -23.81 8.58 -6.68
CA LYS A 3 -22.79 9.18 -7.56
C LYS A 3 -21.42 8.75 -7.01
N GLN A 4 -20.82 7.71 -7.56
CA GLN A 4 -19.95 7.75 -8.75
C GLN A 4 -18.59 8.41 -8.42
N LYS A 5 -17.52 7.61 -8.51
CA LYS A 5 -16.59 7.52 -9.68
C LYS A 5 -15.61 8.69 -9.65
N GLU A 6 -14.34 8.37 -9.45
CA GLU A 6 -13.30 8.47 -10.48
C GLU A 6 -12.89 9.92 -10.78
N ALA A 7 -11.68 10.25 -10.35
CA ALA A 7 -10.60 10.59 -11.26
C ALA A 7 -9.34 10.03 -10.57
N THR A 8 -8.78 8.90 -10.98
CA THR A 8 -8.02 8.78 -12.24
C THR A 8 -7.07 9.96 -12.37
N SER A 9 -5.88 9.83 -11.80
CA SER A 9 -4.69 10.25 -12.51
C SER A 9 -3.60 9.27 -12.13
N ILE A 10 -3.32 8.42 -13.11
CA ILE A 10 -2.18 7.53 -13.14
C ILE A 10 -0.97 8.46 -13.18
N ASP A 11 -0.24 8.56 -12.08
CA ASP A 11 1.20 8.69 -12.17
C ASP A 11 1.77 7.34 -11.74
N THR A 12 1.63 6.36 -12.63
CA THR A 12 2.68 5.36 -12.79
C THR A 12 3.87 6.11 -13.38
N GLU A 13 4.43 7.02 -12.59
CA GLU A 13 5.77 7.51 -12.84
C GLU A 13 6.62 6.26 -12.68
N SER A 14 7.20 5.84 -13.81
CA SER A 14 8.10 4.70 -13.90
C SER A 14 9.07 4.77 -12.73
N VAL A 15 8.85 3.93 -11.72
CA VAL A 15 9.83 3.72 -10.66
C VAL A 15 11.02 3.17 -11.41
N LYS A 16 12.02 4.02 -11.66
CA LYS A 16 13.29 3.57 -12.19
C LYS A 16 13.81 2.63 -11.12
N GLU A 17 13.74 1.34 -11.39
CA GLU A 17 14.37 0.33 -10.55
C GLU A 17 15.84 0.73 -10.47
N ASN A 18 16.24 1.24 -9.31
CA ASN A 18 17.61 1.61 -9.09
C ASN A 18 18.37 0.29 -8.97
N GLU A 19 19.05 -0.12 -10.04
CA GLU A 19 19.71 -1.44 -10.17
C GLU A 19 20.71 -1.72 -9.02
N GLU A 20 21.17 -0.68 -8.33
CA GLU A 20 22.08 -0.78 -7.19
C GLU A 20 21.40 -1.13 -5.85
N ALA A 21 20.07 -1.11 -5.79
CA ALA A 21 19.29 -1.47 -4.60
C ALA A 21 18.56 -2.81 -4.79
N ASN A 22 19.16 -3.75 -5.53
CA ASN A 22 18.76 -5.15 -5.52
C ASN A 22 19.19 -5.79 -4.20
N TYR A 23 18.57 -5.35 -3.10
CA TYR A 23 18.58 -6.11 -1.88
C TYR A 23 17.82 -7.41 -2.20
N ASP A 24 18.40 -8.57 -1.88
CA ASP A 24 17.75 -9.88 -1.95
C ASP A 24 16.60 -9.98 -0.92
N LEU A 25 15.63 -9.10 -1.07
CA LEU A 25 14.46 -8.94 -0.24
C LEU A 25 13.29 -9.60 -0.96
N PRO A 26 12.40 -10.28 -0.21
CA PRO A 26 11.17 -10.78 -0.77
C PRO A 26 10.36 -9.63 -1.41
N GLN A 27 10.13 -9.73 -2.71
CA GLN A 27 9.22 -8.83 -3.41
C GLN A 27 7.79 -9.32 -3.20
N ILE A 28 6.98 -8.50 -2.52
CA ILE A 28 5.56 -8.76 -2.31
C ILE A 28 4.74 -7.74 -3.09
N SER A 29 3.67 -8.19 -3.75
CA SER A 29 2.81 -7.29 -4.50
C SER A 29 2.00 -6.42 -3.55
N LEU A 30 1.80 -5.14 -3.91
CA LEU A 30 0.97 -4.23 -3.12
C LEU A 30 -0.45 -4.78 -2.93
N ARG A 31 -1.01 -5.42 -3.97
CA ARG A 31 -2.32 -6.05 -3.92
C ARG A 31 -2.41 -7.13 -2.82
N THR A 32 -1.34 -7.91 -2.65
CA THR A 32 -1.28 -8.93 -1.59
C THR A 32 -1.34 -8.29 -0.20
N ILE A 33 -0.66 -7.15 0.00
CA ILE A 33 -0.69 -6.41 1.26
C ILE A 33 -2.10 -5.84 1.51
N GLU A 34 -2.72 -5.24 0.50
CA GLU A 34 -4.07 -4.70 0.59
C GLU A 34 -5.09 -5.79 0.95
N ASP A 35 -5.05 -6.93 0.26
CA ASP A 35 -5.97 -8.03 0.50
C ASP A 35 -5.80 -8.61 1.92
N THR A 36 -4.55 -8.71 2.40
CA THR A 36 -4.25 -9.25 3.75
C THR A 36 -4.68 -8.29 4.86
N THR A 37 -4.47 -6.98 4.66
CA THR A 37 -4.80 -5.95 5.66
C THR A 37 -6.26 -5.50 5.60
N ASP A 38 -7.09 -6.10 4.73
CA ASP A 38 -8.44 -5.62 4.39
C ASP A 38 -8.42 -4.13 4.05
N LYS A 39 -7.58 -3.76 3.07
CA LYS A 39 -7.36 -2.38 2.62
C LYS A 39 -6.99 -1.44 3.77
N PHE A 40 -6.11 -1.90 4.66
CA PHE A 40 -5.72 -1.17 5.86
C PHE A 40 -6.91 -0.75 6.72
N SER A 41 -7.90 -1.63 6.86
CA SER A 41 -9.11 -1.36 7.65
C SER A 41 -8.75 -1.03 9.09
N LYS A 42 -9.48 -0.05 9.67
CA LYS A 42 -9.31 0.34 11.08
C LYS A 42 -9.54 -0.82 12.04
N SER A 43 -10.33 -1.83 11.67
CA SER A 43 -10.54 -3.04 12.48
C SER A 43 -9.28 -3.90 12.61
N ASN A 44 -8.32 -3.74 11.69
CA ASN A 44 -7.04 -4.43 11.70
C ASN A 44 -5.92 -3.57 12.32
N LYS A 45 -6.21 -2.34 12.72
CA LYS A 45 -5.26 -1.50 13.45
C LYS A 45 -4.98 -2.09 14.83
N LEU A 46 -3.72 -2.41 15.08
CA LEU A 46 -3.20 -2.88 16.35
C LEU A 46 -2.86 -1.72 17.30
N GLY A 47 -2.47 -0.57 16.75
CA GLY A 47 -2.11 0.61 17.54
C GLY A 47 -1.60 1.77 16.68
N GLU A 48 -1.26 2.88 17.33
CA GLU A 48 -0.59 4.03 16.71
C GLU A 48 0.36 4.66 17.74
N GLY A 49 1.56 5.00 17.29
CA GLY A 49 2.57 5.68 18.10
C GLY A 49 3.30 6.76 17.30
N GLY A 50 4.45 7.22 17.78
CA GLY A 50 5.24 8.27 17.11
C GLY A 50 5.74 7.94 15.69
N TYR A 51 5.57 6.70 15.24
CA TYR A 51 5.94 6.20 13.91
C TYR A 51 4.73 5.90 13.01
N GLY A 52 3.50 6.17 13.48
CA GLY A 52 2.26 5.95 12.73
C GLY A 52 1.47 4.69 13.13
N PRO A 53 0.45 4.33 12.32
CA PRO A 53 -0.47 3.23 12.61
C PRO A 53 0.11 1.85 12.24
N LEU A 54 -0.07 0.87 13.12
CA LEU A 54 0.31 -0.53 12.93
C LEU A 54 -0.94 -1.36 12.61
N HIS A 55 -0.90 -2.21 11.58
CA HIS A 55 -1.98 -3.10 11.17
C HIS A 55 -1.54 -4.58 11.24
N LYS A 56 -2.48 -5.49 11.53
CA LYS A 56 -2.30 -6.94 11.46
C LYS A 56 -2.63 -7.50 10.07
#